data_AF-X1T0D9-F1
#
_entry.id   AF-X1T0D9-F1
#
_cell.length_a   1.000
_cell.length_b   1.000
_cell.length_c   1.000
_cell.angle_alpha   90.00
_cell.angle_beta   90.00
_cell.angle_gamma   90.00
#
_symmetry.space_group_name_H-M   'P 1'
#
loop_
_entity.id
_entity.type
_entity.pdbx_description
1 polymer ?
#
loop_
_entity_poly.entity_id
_entity_poly.type
_entity_poly.pdbx_seq_one_letter_code
_entity_poly.pdbx_strand_id
1 'polypeptide(L)'
;MLDKKPSHNEYPESGYEKMIVGVMTAQLHIQGITSLKEKRSIIKSVIGRLKSRFNVSVAEVEHQDNKTRAVVAIAMVCNETRFINQQFDTIINFMQKDGRFYLGQIERETFNS
;
A
#
# COMPACT_ATOMS: atom_id res chain seq x y z
N MET A 1 40.64 25.88 9.74
CA MET A 1 40.37 25.10 10.96
C MET A 1 39.77 23.79 10.49
N LEU A 2 40.46 22.68 10.74
CA LEU A 2 40.04 21.35 10.30
C LEU A 2 38.83 20.94 11.12
N ASP A 3 37.65 20.86 10.49
CA ASP A 3 36.52 20.13 11.04
C ASP A 3 36.97 18.69 11.26
N LYS A 4 37.22 18.33 12.53
CA LYS A 4 37.53 16.96 12.92
C LYS A 4 36.37 16.10 12.46
N LYS A 5 36.63 15.15 11.56
CA LYS A 5 35.67 14.07 11.29
C LYS A 5 35.36 13.37 12.62
N PRO A 6 34.09 13.10 12.93
CA PRO A 6 33.71 12.41 14.15
C PRO A 6 34.38 11.04 14.23
N SER A 7 34.74 10.65 15.45
CA SER A 7 35.47 9.40 15.71
C SER A 7 34.56 8.18 15.50
N HIS A 8 35.16 7.00 15.33
CA HIS A 8 34.51 5.73 14.94
C HIS A 8 33.35 5.25 15.85
N ASN A 9 32.97 5.98 16.90
CA ASN A 9 32.00 5.58 17.93
C ASN A 9 30.86 6.61 18.19
N GLU A 10 30.66 7.60 17.32
CA GLU A 10 29.60 8.63 17.46
C GLU A 10 28.34 8.38 16.59
N TYR A 11 28.27 7.24 15.91
CA TYR A 11 27.04 6.81 15.23
C TYR A 11 26.34 5.76 16.10
N PRO A 12 25.10 6.00 16.59
CA PRO A 12 24.35 4.93 17.25
C PRO A 12 24.20 3.75 16.29
N GLU A 13 24.42 2.54 16.79
CA GLU A 13 24.43 1.23 16.12
C GLU A 13 23.10 0.83 15.40
N SER A 14 22.24 1.78 15.04
CA SER A 14 21.02 1.57 14.24
C SER A 14 20.37 2.94 13.97
N GLY A 15 20.57 3.50 12.78
CA GLY A 15 19.96 4.77 12.37
C GLY A 15 18.47 4.67 11.98
N TYR A 16 17.85 3.49 12.13
CA TYR A 16 16.55 3.16 11.54
C TYR A 16 15.52 2.61 12.55
N GLU A 17 15.75 2.72 13.85
CA GLU A 17 14.81 2.28 14.92
C GLU A 17 13.38 2.84 14.78
N LYS A 18 13.21 3.96 14.06
CA LYS A 18 11.90 4.57 13.80
C LYS A 18 11.30 4.17 12.46
N MET A 19 11.98 3.39 11.61
CA MET A 19 11.47 2.99 10.31
C MET A 19 10.41 1.91 10.49
N ILE A 20 9.21 2.18 10.01
CA ILE A 20 8.07 1.28 10.05
C ILE A 20 7.56 1.07 8.63
N VAL A 21 7.43 -0.19 8.22
CA VAL A 21 6.79 -0.57 6.97
C VAL A 21 5.36 -1.00 7.28
N GLY A 22 4.39 -0.30 6.71
CA GLY A 22 3.00 -0.74 6.71
C GLY A 22 2.68 -1.50 5.43
N VAL A 23 2.01 -2.64 5.54
CA VAL A 23 1.41 -3.35 4.41
C VAL A 23 -0.09 -3.55 4.62
N MET A 24 -0.84 -3.55 3.53
CA MET A 24 -2.27 -3.83 3.52
C MET A 24 -2.63 -4.63 2.29
N THR A 25 -3.47 -5.65 2.44
CA THR A 25 -4.16 -6.31 1.32
C THR A 25 -5.64 -5.94 1.36
N ALA A 26 -6.23 -5.78 0.18
CA ALA A 26 -7.65 -5.54 0.03
C ALA A 26 -8.21 -6.47 -1.06
N GLN A 27 -9.21 -7.27 -0.70
CA GLN A 27 -9.98 -8.06 -1.66
C GLN A 27 -10.97 -7.15 -2.39
N LEU A 28 -11.04 -7.28 -3.70
CA LEU A 28 -11.98 -6.56 -4.56
C LEU A 28 -12.92 -7.56 -5.23
N HIS A 29 -14.22 -7.31 -5.10
CA HIS A 29 -15.28 -8.03 -5.79
C HIS A 29 -15.85 -7.14 -6.90
N ILE A 30 -15.57 -7.50 -8.15
CA ILE A 30 -15.93 -6.70 -9.32
C ILE A 30 -17.24 -7.22 -9.90
N GLN A 31 -18.16 -6.32 -10.24
CA GLN A 31 -19.47 -6.64 -10.79
C GLN A 31 -19.66 -6.06 -12.19
N GLY A 32 -20.62 -6.61 -12.92
CA GLY A 32 -21.05 -6.06 -14.23
C GLY A 32 -20.03 -6.24 -15.36
N ILE A 33 -19.04 -7.11 -15.21
CA ILE A 33 -18.01 -7.35 -16.23
C ILE A 33 -18.12 -8.74 -16.85
N THR A 34 -17.68 -8.86 -18.11
CA THR A 34 -17.79 -10.11 -18.88
C THR A 34 -16.43 -10.72 -19.23
N SER A 35 -15.34 -9.95 -19.12
CA SER A 35 -14.01 -10.34 -19.59
C SER A 35 -12.87 -10.04 -18.61
N LEU A 36 -11.76 -10.79 -18.72
CA LEU A 36 -10.51 -10.49 -17.97
C LEU A 36 -9.91 -9.15 -18.39
N LYS A 37 -10.14 -8.72 -19.64
CA LYS A 37 -9.67 -7.44 -20.16
C LYS A 37 -10.33 -6.27 -19.41
N GLU A 38 -11.64 -6.33 -19.20
CA GLU A 38 -12.38 -5.33 -18.40
C GLU A 38 -11.85 -5.25 -16.97
N LYS A 39 -11.69 -6.40 -16.30
CA LYS A 39 -11.04 -6.46 -14.98
C LYS A 39 -9.70 -5.74 -14.99
N ARG A 40 -8.79 -6.12 -15.90
CA ARG A 40 -7.43 -5.55 -15.97
C ARG A 40 -7.47 -4.03 -16.16
N SER A 41 -8.43 -3.52 -16.93
CA SER A 41 -8.64 -2.08 -17.09
C SER A 41 -9.03 -1.40 -15.76
N ILE A 42 -9.97 -1.98 -15.02
CA ILE A 42 -10.42 -1.47 -13.72
C ILE A 42 -9.26 -1.48 -12.72
N ILE A 43 -8.58 -2.63 -12.58
CA ILE A 43 -7.46 -2.78 -11.63
C ILE A 43 -6.32 -1.82 -11.97
N LYS A 44 -5.94 -1.70 -13.25
CA LYS A 44 -4.93 -0.73 -13.70
C LYS A 44 -5.32 0.71 -13.36
N SER A 45 -6.59 1.08 -13.53
CA SER A 45 -7.13 2.40 -13.17
C SER A 45 -7.09 2.66 -11.65
N VAL A 46 -7.41 1.65 -10.83
CA VAL A 46 -7.33 1.73 -9.36
C VAL A 46 -5.88 1.91 -8.92
N ILE A 47 -4.97 1.03 -9.35
CA ILE A 47 -3.54 1.09 -9.02
C ILE A 47 -2.94 2.43 -9.44
N GLY A 48 -3.22 2.90 -10.66
CA GLY A 48 -2.73 4.17 -11.16
C GLY A 48 -3.18 5.37 -10.31
N ARG A 49 -4.46 5.42 -9.94
CA ARG A 49 -4.97 6.50 -9.08
C ARG A 49 -4.41 6.43 -7.66
N LEU A 50 -4.28 5.24 -7.08
CA LEU A 50 -3.65 5.08 -5.76
C LEU A 50 -2.21 5.60 -5.76
N LYS A 51 -1.39 5.17 -6.73
CA LYS A 51 0.00 5.64 -6.90
C LYS A 51 0.09 7.16 -7.14
N SER A 52 -0.88 7.74 -7.84
CA SER A 52 -0.90 9.18 -8.11
C SER A 52 -1.27 10.03 -6.90
N ARG A 53 -2.09 9.49 -5.98
CA ARG A 53 -2.70 10.24 -4.88
C ARG A 53 -1.99 10.02 -3.55
N PHE A 54 -1.33 8.88 -3.38
CA PHE A 54 -0.72 8.48 -2.13
C PHE A 54 0.73 8.06 -2.36
N ASN A 55 1.59 8.34 -1.38
CA ASN A 55 2.99 7.90 -1.41
C ASN A 55 3.09 6.42 -0.99
N VAL A 56 2.66 5.53 -1.89
CA VAL A 56 2.56 4.09 -1.62
C VAL A 56 2.99 3.26 -2.82
N SER A 57 3.54 2.08 -2.55
CA SER A 57 3.67 1.01 -3.54
C SER A 57 2.37 0.23 -3.63
N VAL A 58 1.95 -0.17 -4.84
CA VAL A 58 0.68 -0.87 -5.07
C VAL A 58 0.80 -1.89 -6.20
N ALA A 59 0.25 -3.09 -6.01
CA ALA A 59 0.20 -4.16 -7.01
C ALA A 59 -1.05 -5.06 -6.85
N GLU A 60 -1.47 -5.71 -7.95
CA GLU A 60 -2.39 -6.85 -7.88
C GLU A 60 -1.58 -8.11 -7.54
N VAL A 61 -1.92 -8.79 -6.46
CA VAL A 61 -1.12 -9.91 -5.92
C VAL A 61 -1.80 -11.26 -6.01
N GLU A 62 -3.14 -11.32 -6.10
CA GLU A 62 -3.86 -12.59 -6.32
C GLU A 62 -5.07 -12.46 -7.25
N HIS A 63 -5.60 -13.62 -7.64
CA HIS A 63 -6.79 -13.81 -8.47
C HIS A 63 -6.69 -13.27 -9.90
N GLN A 64 -5.50 -13.15 -10.49
CA GLN A 64 -5.25 -12.56 -11.80
C GLN A 64 -6.09 -13.20 -12.93
N ASP A 65 -6.35 -14.51 -12.85
CA ASP A 65 -7.15 -15.27 -13.81
C ASP A 65 -8.65 -15.37 -13.45
N ASN A 66 -9.07 -14.78 -12.33
CA ASN A 66 -10.48 -14.63 -11.97
C ASN A 66 -10.99 -13.27 -12.45
N LYS A 67 -12.08 -13.25 -13.23
CA LYS A 67 -12.66 -12.00 -13.75
C LYS A 67 -13.25 -11.12 -12.66
N THR A 68 -13.94 -11.68 -11.68
CA THR A 68 -14.76 -10.93 -10.70
C THR A 68 -14.07 -10.74 -9.35
N ARG A 69 -12.83 -11.23 -9.20
CA ARG A 69 -12.04 -11.11 -7.97
C ARG A 69 -10.64 -10.59 -8.26
N ALA A 70 -10.12 -9.77 -7.36
CA ALA A 70 -8.73 -9.35 -7.32
C ALA A 70 -8.29 -9.17 -5.87
N VAL A 71 -6.99 -9.28 -5.61
CA VAL A 71 -6.40 -8.80 -4.36
C VAL A 71 -5.38 -7.73 -4.72
N VAL A 72 -5.53 -6.55 -4.13
CA VAL A 72 -4.57 -5.44 -4.28
C VAL A 72 -3.77 -5.34 -2.98
N ALA A 73 -2.44 -5.41 -3.09
CA ALA A 73 -1.53 -5.13 -2.00
C ALA A 73 -1.01 -3.69 -2.09
N ILE A 74 -0.85 -3.07 -0.94
CA ILE A 74 -0.38 -1.70 -0.75
C ILE A 74 0.71 -1.74 0.32
N ALA A 75 1.82 -1.03 0.10
CA ALA A 75 2.91 -0.91 1.06
C ALA A 75 3.40 0.53 1.17
N MET A 76 3.82 0.95 2.36
CA MET A 76 4.36 2.27 2.63
C MET A 76 5.36 2.25 3.78
N VAL A 77 6.29 3.20 3.78
CA VAL A 77 7.28 3.38 4.86
C VAL A 77 7.02 4.69 5.57
N CYS A 78 6.97 4.66 6.89
CA CYS A 78 6.71 5.82 7.76
C CYS A 78 7.57 5.75 9.02
N ASN A 79 7.49 6.80 9.85
CA ASN A 79 8.18 6.89 11.12
C ASN A 79 7.27 6.66 12.36
N GLU A 80 5.96 6.48 12.14
CA GLU A 80 4.98 6.22 13.21
C GLU A 80 3.80 5.37 12.71
N THR A 81 3.38 4.39 13.52
CA THR A 81 2.26 3.48 13.21
C THR A 81 0.93 4.21 13.07
N ARG A 82 0.72 5.29 13.84
CA ARG A 82 -0.52 6.07 13.80
C ARG A 82 -0.76 6.66 12.41
N PHE A 83 0.26 7.23 11.79
CA PHE A 83 0.18 7.78 10.45
C PHE A 83 -0.11 6.69 9.41
N ILE A 84 0.52 5.51 9.52
CA ILE A 84 0.23 4.36 8.64
C ILE A 84 -1.25 3.99 8.70
N ASN A 85 -1.80 3.82 9.90
CA ASN A 85 -3.21 3.45 10.08
C ASN A 85 -4.16 4.51 9.48
N GLN A 86 -3.87 5.80 9.71
CA GLN A 86 -4.65 6.89 9.14
C GLN A 86 -4.57 6.93 7.60
N GLN A 87 -3.40 6.66 7.02
CA GLN A 87 -3.25 6.58 5.57
C GLN A 87 -4.01 5.37 5.01
N PHE A 88 -3.95 4.20 5.65
CA PHE A 88 -4.74 3.03 5.25
C PHE A 88 -6.24 3.30 5.30
N ASP A 89 -6.75 3.94 6.36
CA ASP A 89 -8.16 4.31 6.43
C ASP A 89 -8.56 5.26 5.29
N THR A 90 -7.69 6.22 4.97
CA THR A 90 -7.92 7.16 3.86
C THR A 90 -7.94 6.44 2.50
N ILE A 91 -7.03 5.48 2.31
CA ILE A 91 -6.96 4.68 1.08
C ILE A 91 -8.18 3.76 0.94
N ILE A 92 -8.62 3.12 2.03
CA ILE A 92 -9.83 2.28 2.02
C ILE A 92 -11.05 3.12 1.67
N ASN A 93 -11.23 4.26 2.33
CA ASN A 93 -12.33 5.19 2.02
C ASN A 93 -12.28 5.67 0.56
N PHE A 94 -11.09 5.87 0.00
CA PHE A 94 -10.92 6.21 -1.41
C PHE A 94 -11.34 5.06 -2.33
N MET A 95 -10.92 3.83 -2.03
CA MET A 95 -11.27 2.64 -2.82
C MET A 95 -12.76 2.31 -2.75
N GLN A 96 -13.39 2.45 -1.58
CA GLN A 96 -14.83 2.23 -1.40
C GLN A 96 -15.69 3.14 -2.28
N LYS A 97 -15.21 4.34 -2.62
CA LYS A 97 -15.93 5.32 -3.44
C LYS A 97 -15.87 5.04 -4.95
N ASP A 98 -15.16 4.01 -5.39
CA ASP A 98 -14.95 3.76 -6.81
C ASP A 98 -16.20 3.28 -7.57
N GLY A 99 -17.11 2.60 -6.89
CA GLY A 99 -18.39 2.11 -7.43
C GLY A 99 -18.30 0.94 -8.42
N ARG A 100 -17.12 0.61 -8.96
CA ARG A 100 -16.93 -0.53 -9.89
C ARG A 100 -16.66 -1.86 -9.18
N PHE A 101 -16.42 -1.84 -7.88
CA PHE A 101 -16.17 -3.01 -7.05
C PHE A 101 -16.57 -2.75 -5.60
N TYR A 102 -16.72 -3.83 -4.84
CA TYR A 102 -16.87 -3.83 -3.38
C TYR A 102 -15.56 -4.27 -2.76
N LEU A 103 -15.23 -3.70 -1.60
CA LEU A 103 -14.14 -4.23 -0.78
C LEU A 103 -14.64 -5.41 0.04
N GLY A 104 -13.89 -6.51 -0.03
CA GLY A 104 -14.05 -7.69 0.82
C GLY A 104 -13.14 -7.59 2.04
N GLN A 105 -12.46 -8.71 2.35
CA GLN A 105 -11.50 -8.76 3.46
C GLN A 105 -10.35 -7.78 3.26
N ILE A 106 -9.93 -7.18 4.37
CA ILE A 106 -8.80 -6.27 4.46
C ILE A 106 -7.92 -6.74 5.60
N GLU A 107 -6.64 -6.95 5.30
CA GLU A 107 -5.64 -7.31 6.30
C GLU A 107 -4.57 -6.23 6.30
N ARG A 108 -4.06 -5.90 7.49
CA ARG A 108 -3.04 -4.87 7.70
C ARG A 108 -1.97 -5.40 8.63
N GLU A 109 -0.72 -5.11 8.33
CA GLU A 109 0.41 -5.48 9.16
C GLU A 109 1.45 -4.36 9.15
N THR A 110 2.18 -4.23 10.26
CA THR A 110 3.30 -3.28 10.37
C THR A 110 4.55 -3.99 10.83
N PHE A 111 5.66 -3.72 10.16
CA PHE A 111 6.98 -4.24 10.47
C PHE A 111 7.88 -3.09 10.92
N ASN A 112 8.52 -3.25 12.07
CA ASN A 112 9.51 -2.29 12.58
C ASN A 112 10.91 -2.82 12.22
N SER A 113 11.84 -1.92 11.88
CA SER A 113 13.24 -2.23 11.62
C SER A 113 14.06 -2.43 12.89
#